data_AF-A0AAW1MJJ0-F1
#
_entry.id   AF-A0AAW1MJJ0-F1
#
_cell.length_a   1.000
_cell.length_b   1.000
_cell.length_c   1.000
_cell.angle_alpha   90.00
_cell.angle_beta   90.00
_cell.angle_gamma   90.00
#
_symmetry.space_group_name_H-M   'P 1'
#
loop_
_entity.id
_entity.type
_entity.pdbx_description
1 polymer ?
#
loop_
_entity_poly.entity_id
_entity_poly.type
_entity_poly.pdbx_seq_one_letter_code
_entity_poly.pdbx_strand_id
1 'polypeptide(L)'
;METEPQVEMSHSGTLLHFRKPTEKDSGNYTCSTRNDSKVVYVLIKSPLDFMDTPPLQRAIEFQQAFVIKCEVKGGIRPTITWYTSKGEVTKPKFAVLADGLAINNVTMKDAGIYICKATERYTGAMKEKNITLRVELISRFNTTEAKEKKALMEKDLKLSDQKEKGKQLIIGN
;
A
#
# COMPACT_ATOMS: atom_id res chain seq x y z
N MET A 1 16.39 -22.59 24.91
CA MET A 1 16.33 -23.87 24.18
C MET A 1 16.35 -23.53 22.71
N GLU A 2 17.53 -23.62 22.09
CA GLU A 2 17.68 -23.43 20.66
C GLU A 2 17.34 -24.77 20.00
N THR A 3 16.29 -24.81 19.19
CA THR A 3 16.00 -26.01 18.39
C THR A 3 17.05 -26.11 17.29
N GLU A 4 17.81 -27.20 17.27
CA GLU A 4 18.78 -27.55 16.22
C GLU A 4 18.16 -27.41 14.82
N PRO A 5 18.97 -27.05 13.81
CA PRO A 5 18.53 -27.01 12.42
C PRO A 5 18.02 -28.41 12.02
N GLN A 6 16.76 -28.53 11.59
CA GLN A 6 16.20 -29.83 11.18
C GLN A 6 16.60 -30.19 9.74
N VAL A 7 17.90 -30.15 9.49
CA VAL A 7 18.51 -30.54 8.23
C VAL A 7 19.03 -31.95 8.40
N GLU A 8 18.36 -32.90 7.75
CA GLU A 8 18.65 -34.33 7.87
C GLU A 8 19.24 -34.86 6.56
N MET A 9 20.26 -35.70 6.66
CA MET A 9 20.78 -36.43 5.50
C MET A 9 20.00 -37.72 5.29
N SER A 10 19.76 -38.11 4.03
CA SER A 10 19.20 -39.42 3.72
C SER A 10 20.16 -40.55 4.13
N HIS A 11 19.61 -41.74 4.40
CA HIS A 11 20.39 -42.95 4.69
C HIS A 11 21.46 -43.26 3.63
N SER A 12 21.20 -42.90 2.37
CA SER A 12 22.14 -43.08 1.25
C SER A 12 23.29 -42.06 1.22
N GLY A 13 23.20 -40.97 2.00
CA GLY A 13 24.17 -39.88 1.97
C GLY A 13 24.12 -39.02 0.70
N THR A 14 23.04 -39.12 -0.09
CA THR A 14 22.92 -38.43 -1.39
C THR A 14 21.93 -37.27 -1.39
N LEU A 15 21.07 -37.17 -0.37
CA LEU A 15 20.04 -36.14 -0.27
C LEU A 15 20.14 -35.43 1.08
N LEU A 16 19.96 -34.11 1.04
CA LEU A 16 19.83 -33.27 2.21
C LEU A 16 18.38 -32.76 2.30
N HIS A 17 17.72 -33.03 3.43
CA HIS A 17 16.31 -32.75 3.65
C HIS A 17 16.14 -31.67 4.71
N PHE A 18 15.45 -30.59 4.35
CA PHE A 18 15.17 -29.47 5.26
C PHE A 18 13.74 -29.59 5.80
N ARG A 19 13.58 -29.92 7.08
CA ARG A 19 12.26 -29.91 7.74
C ARG A 19 12.00 -28.53 8.33
N LYS A 20 10.97 -27.83 7.83
CA LYS A 20 10.60 -26.47 8.28
C LYS A 20 11.80 -25.51 8.30
N PRO A 21 12.44 -25.28 7.13
CA PRO A 21 13.63 -24.45 7.04
C PRO A 21 13.40 -23.02 7.55
N THR A 22 14.44 -22.46 8.16
CA THR A 22 14.49 -21.09 8.67
C THR A 22 15.65 -20.33 8.01
N GLU A 23 15.66 -19.00 8.12
CA GLU A 23 16.77 -18.20 7.54
C GLU A 23 18.15 -18.59 8.12
N LYS A 24 18.19 -19.13 9.34
CA LYS A 24 19.41 -19.61 10.01
C LYS A 24 20.04 -20.81 9.33
N ASP A 25 19.26 -21.58 8.57
CA ASP A 25 19.75 -22.74 7.82
C ASP A 25 20.44 -22.33 6.51
N SER A 26 20.54 -21.03 6.20
CA SER A 26 21.29 -20.54 5.05
C SER A 26 22.79 -20.69 5.26
N GLY A 27 23.49 -21.14 4.23
CA GLY A 27 24.95 -21.28 4.30
C GLY A 27 25.54 -22.15 3.21
N ASN A 28 26.83 -22.44 3.35
CA ASN A 28 27.56 -23.35 2.48
C ASN A 28 27.34 -24.79 2.91
N TYR A 29 26.83 -25.60 1.99
CA TYR A 29 26.68 -27.04 2.15
C TYR A 29 27.67 -27.74 1.24
N THR A 30 28.41 -28.71 1.77
CA THR A 30 29.44 -29.42 1.02
C THR A 30 29.00 -30.84 0.73
N CYS A 31 28.97 -31.20 -0.55
CA CYS A 31 28.86 -32.58 -0.99
C CYS A 31 30.27 -33.11 -1.22
N SER A 32 30.68 -34.12 -0.45
CA SER A 32 32.02 -34.71 -0.54
C SER A 32 31.93 -36.17 -0.98
N THR A 33 32.78 -36.53 -1.92
CA THR A 33 33.08 -37.92 -2.30
C THR A 33 34.51 -38.25 -1.89
N ARG A 34 34.99 -39.46 -2.20
CA ARG A 34 36.36 -39.88 -1.85
C ARG A 34 37.45 -38.96 -2.44
N ASN A 35 37.23 -38.40 -3.63
CA ASN A 35 38.26 -37.70 -4.41
C ASN A 35 37.88 -36.27 -4.83
N ASP A 36 36.66 -35.81 -4.55
CA ASP A 36 36.18 -34.49 -4.95
C ASP A 36 35.17 -33.95 -3.94
N SER A 37 35.09 -32.63 -3.82
CA SER A 37 34.12 -31.93 -2.98
C SER A 37 33.56 -30.73 -3.74
N LYS A 38 32.23 -30.56 -3.70
CA LYS A 38 31.54 -29.40 -4.27
C LYS A 38 30.80 -28.68 -3.15
N VAL A 39 30.96 -27.36 -3.12
CA VAL A 39 30.25 -26.49 -2.18
C VAL A 39 29.11 -25.80 -2.92
N VAL A 40 27.92 -25.80 -2.32
CA VAL A 40 26.75 -25.05 -2.78
C VAL A 40 26.29 -24.11 -1.67
N TYR A 41 25.97 -22.87 -2.03
CA TYR A 41 25.36 -21.93 -1.09
C TYR A 41 23.84 -22.07 -1.16
N VAL A 42 23.22 -22.47 -0.05
CA VAL A 42 21.77 -22.53 0.11
C VAL A 42 21.31 -21.25 0.79
N LEU A 43 20.41 -20.51 0.13
CA LEU A 43 19.80 -19.30 0.67
C LEU A 43 18.34 -19.58 1.03
N ILE A 44 17.99 -19.45 2.31
CA ILE A 44 16.62 -19.56 2.79
C ILE A 44 16.15 -18.19 3.25
N LYS A 45 14.98 -17.79 2.74
CA LYS A 45 14.31 -16.55 3.11
C LYS A 45 12.90 -16.81 3.55
N SER A 46 12.41 -15.96 4.45
CA SER A 46 11.00 -15.89 4.79
C SER A 46 10.15 -15.73 3.51
N PRO A 47 8.94 -16.32 3.44
CA PRO A 47 8.05 -16.15 2.29
C PRO A 47 7.69 -14.67 2.06
N LEU A 48 7.30 -14.33 0.82
CA LEU A 48 6.72 -13.02 0.53
C LEU A 48 5.54 -12.74 1.46
N ASP A 49 5.45 -11.54 2.01
CA ASP A 49 4.28 -11.14 2.79
C ASP A 49 4.07 -9.61 2.81
N PHE A 50 2.82 -9.19 3.03
CA PHE A 50 2.47 -7.77 3.12
C PHE A 50 2.53 -7.29 4.59
N MET A 51 3.17 -6.14 4.80
CA MET A 51 3.33 -5.48 6.11
C MET A 51 2.29 -4.36 6.26
N ASP A 52 2.69 -3.10 6.05
CA ASP A 52 1.81 -1.94 6.06
C ASP A 52 1.11 -1.82 4.69
N THR A 53 0.03 -2.57 4.51
CA THR A 53 -0.82 -2.48 3.31
C THR A 53 -2.29 -2.46 3.71
N PRO A 54 -2.79 -1.30 4.18
CA PRO A 54 -4.20 -1.13 4.51
C PRO A 54 -5.06 -1.34 3.25
N PRO A 55 -6.13 -2.16 3.32
CA PRO A 55 -6.99 -2.44 2.16
C PRO A 55 -7.82 -1.23 1.73
N LEU A 56 -8.00 -0.24 2.59
CA LEU A 56 -8.65 1.03 2.29
C LEU A 56 -7.70 2.17 2.66
N GLN A 57 -7.46 3.07 1.71
CA GLN A 57 -6.63 4.25 1.90
C GLN A 57 -7.36 5.49 1.40
N ARG A 58 -7.11 6.63 2.04
CA ARG A 58 -7.80 7.90 1.76
C ARG A 58 -6.77 8.94 1.34
N ALA A 59 -6.98 9.51 0.16
CA ALA A 59 -6.25 10.67 -0.32
C ALA A 59 -7.21 11.86 -0.42
N ILE A 60 -6.63 13.03 -0.58
CA ILE A 60 -7.36 14.28 -0.65
C ILE A 60 -7.25 14.85 -2.07
N GLU A 61 -8.34 15.36 -2.62
CA GLU A 61 -8.29 16.04 -3.92
C GLU A 61 -7.37 17.27 -3.87
N PHE A 62 -6.58 17.48 -4.93
CA PHE A 62 -5.55 18.51 -5.07
C PHE A 62 -4.33 18.32 -4.16
N GLN A 63 -4.22 17.17 -3.48
CA GLN A 63 -3.00 16.82 -2.80
C GLN A 63 -1.85 16.66 -3.81
N GLN A 64 -0.78 17.43 -3.63
CA GLN A 64 0.35 17.48 -4.56
C GLN A 64 1.03 16.12 -4.73
N ALA A 65 1.17 15.36 -3.64
CA ALA A 65 1.73 14.03 -3.63
C ALA A 65 1.04 13.15 -2.56
N PHE A 66 0.66 11.94 -2.95
CA PHE A 66 0.12 10.91 -2.05
C PHE A 66 0.79 9.58 -2.35
N VAL A 67 1.03 8.75 -1.34
CA VAL A 67 1.60 7.41 -1.51
C VAL A 67 0.56 6.38 -1.11
N ILE A 68 0.15 5.53 -2.07
CA ILE A 68 -0.60 4.32 -1.75
C ILE A 68 0.37 3.34 -1.10
N LYS A 69 0.22 3.11 0.20
CA LYS A 69 1.10 2.23 0.98
C LYS A 69 0.94 0.78 0.54
N CYS A 70 2.06 0.15 0.20
CA CYS A 70 2.17 -1.28 0.02
C CYS A 70 3.60 -1.72 0.33
N GLU A 71 3.84 -2.07 1.58
CA GLU A 71 5.12 -2.63 2.00
C GLU A 71 5.12 -4.16 1.92
N VAL A 72 6.13 -4.70 1.22
CA VAL A 72 6.32 -6.14 1.05
C VAL A 72 7.64 -6.56 1.70
N LYS A 73 7.61 -7.65 2.46
CA LYS A 73 8.77 -8.26 3.11
C LYS A 73 9.00 -9.70 2.65
N GLY A 74 10.16 -10.23 3.00
CA GLY A 74 10.56 -11.59 2.66
C GLY A 74 10.89 -11.76 1.18
N GLY A 75 10.99 -13.02 0.75
CA GLY A 75 11.43 -13.41 -0.59
C GLY A 75 12.89 -13.07 -0.87
N ILE A 76 13.36 -13.46 -2.06
CA ILE A 76 14.71 -13.13 -2.54
C ILE A 76 14.59 -12.05 -3.62
N ARG A 77 14.81 -10.79 -3.23
CA ARG A 77 14.75 -9.62 -4.13
C ARG A 77 13.39 -9.52 -4.86
N PRO A 78 12.28 -9.30 -4.12
CA PRO A 78 10.97 -9.14 -4.74
C PRO A 78 10.93 -7.94 -5.70
N THR A 79 10.21 -8.09 -6.80
CA THR A 79 9.84 -7.00 -7.69
C THR A 79 8.39 -6.62 -7.45
N ILE A 80 8.11 -5.33 -7.27
CA ILE A 80 6.75 -4.82 -7.05
C ILE A 80 6.24 -4.20 -8.34
N THR A 81 5.10 -4.70 -8.82
CA THR A 81 4.37 -4.15 -9.94
C THR A 81 2.97 -3.72 -9.51
N TRP A 82 2.44 -2.71 -10.20
CA TRP A 82 1.20 -2.05 -9.81
C TRP A 82 0.22 -2.02 -10.97
N TYR A 83 -1.03 -2.37 -10.68
CA TYR A 83 -2.10 -2.39 -11.67
C TYR A 83 -3.32 -1.60 -11.18
N THR A 84 -4.08 -1.10 -12.14
CA THR A 84 -5.42 -0.53 -11.98
C THR A 84 -6.41 -1.34 -12.82
N SER A 85 -7.69 -0.98 -12.76
CA SER A 85 -8.70 -1.53 -13.69
C SER A 85 -8.38 -1.27 -15.17
N LYS A 86 -7.46 -0.34 -15.48
CA LYS A 86 -7.03 0.01 -16.84
C LYS A 86 -5.75 -0.69 -17.28
N GLY A 87 -5.16 -1.54 -16.43
CA GLY A 87 -3.88 -2.20 -16.66
C GLY A 87 -2.76 -1.65 -15.78
N GLU A 88 -1.51 -1.91 -16.17
CA GLU A 88 -0.31 -1.50 -15.44
C GLU A 88 -0.23 0.03 -15.32
N VAL A 89 0.19 0.52 -14.16
CA VAL A 89 0.36 1.96 -13.93
C VAL A 89 1.52 2.51 -14.76
N THR A 90 1.31 3.65 -15.41
CA THR A 90 2.31 4.28 -16.27
C THR A 90 2.76 5.64 -15.76
N LYS A 91 4.01 6.00 -16.07
CA LYS A 91 4.57 7.35 -15.83
C LYS A 91 3.87 8.39 -16.73
N PRO A 92 3.86 9.69 -16.37
CA PRO A 92 4.58 10.34 -15.26
C PRO A 92 3.73 10.55 -13.99
N LYS A 93 2.43 10.23 -14.04
CA LYS A 93 1.50 10.42 -12.92
C LYS A 93 1.87 9.56 -11.71
N PHE A 94 2.38 8.36 -11.98
CA PHE A 94 2.72 7.36 -10.98
C PHE A 94 4.23 7.13 -10.90
N ALA A 95 4.74 6.88 -9.70
CA ALA A 95 6.10 6.40 -9.47
C ALA A 95 6.09 5.26 -8.43
N VAL A 96 6.68 4.13 -8.79
CA VAL A 96 6.82 2.98 -7.88
C VAL A 96 7.94 3.28 -6.89
N LEU A 97 7.63 3.18 -5.59
CA LEU A 97 8.54 3.34 -4.47
C LEU A 97 8.76 2.00 -3.75
N ALA A 98 9.70 1.96 -2.81
CA ALA A 98 9.97 0.77 -2.00
C ALA A 98 8.80 0.44 -1.04
N ASP A 99 8.07 1.45 -0.60
CA ASP A 99 6.99 1.38 0.39
C ASP A 99 5.59 1.59 -0.21
N GLY A 100 5.47 1.81 -1.52
CA GLY A 100 4.19 2.12 -2.13
C GLY A 100 4.21 2.62 -3.57
N LEU A 101 3.08 3.17 -3.99
CA LEU A 101 2.91 3.85 -5.27
C LEU A 101 2.66 5.34 -5.02
N ALA A 102 3.61 6.18 -5.42
CA ALA A 102 3.41 7.62 -5.41
C ALA A 102 2.50 8.06 -6.56
N ILE A 103 1.58 8.97 -6.23
CA ILE A 103 0.63 9.62 -7.13
C ILE A 103 0.84 11.12 -7.02
N ASN A 104 1.13 11.77 -8.14
CA ASN A 104 1.27 13.23 -8.22
C ASN A 104 -0.07 13.91 -8.56
N ASN A 105 -0.36 15.06 -7.96
CA ASN A 105 -1.55 15.89 -8.24
C ASN A 105 -2.86 15.09 -8.15
N VAL A 106 -3.23 14.60 -6.96
CA VAL A 106 -4.40 13.72 -6.76
C VAL A 106 -5.70 14.38 -7.25
N THR A 107 -6.51 13.63 -7.97
CA THR A 107 -7.82 14.03 -8.49
C THR A 107 -8.89 12.98 -8.15
N MET A 108 -10.17 13.33 -8.22
CA MET A 108 -11.26 12.36 -8.04
C MET A 108 -11.19 11.17 -9.02
N LYS A 109 -10.54 11.32 -10.18
CA LYS A 109 -10.35 10.25 -11.17
C LYS A 109 -9.33 9.19 -10.75
N ASP A 110 -8.50 9.49 -9.75
CA ASP A 110 -7.49 8.58 -9.23
C ASP A 110 -8.10 7.57 -8.23
N ALA A 111 -9.35 7.78 -7.77
CA ALA A 111 -10.08 6.85 -6.92
C ALA A 111 -10.34 5.51 -7.65
N GLY A 112 -10.26 4.40 -6.92
CA GLY A 112 -10.49 3.08 -7.47
C GLY A 112 -9.71 1.97 -6.77
N ILE A 113 -9.66 0.80 -7.40
CA ILE A 113 -8.91 -0.35 -6.93
C ILE A 113 -7.53 -0.37 -7.58
N TYR A 114 -6.51 -0.48 -6.75
CA TYR A 114 -5.11 -0.68 -7.12
C TYR A 114 -4.68 -2.07 -6.66
N ILE A 115 -3.92 -2.76 -7.50
CA ILE A 115 -3.37 -4.08 -7.20
C ILE A 115 -1.87 -3.92 -7.03
N CYS A 116 -1.40 -4.19 -5.81
CA CYS A 116 0.03 -4.28 -5.52
C CYS A 116 0.45 -5.74 -5.65
N LYS A 117 1.32 -6.04 -6.61
CA LYS A 117 1.76 -7.39 -6.94
C LYS A 117 3.25 -7.54 -6.67
N ALA A 118 3.61 -8.51 -5.83
CA ALA A 118 4.97 -8.90 -5.53
C ALA A 118 5.32 -10.19 -6.27
N THR A 119 6.40 -10.18 -7.04
CA THR A 119 6.93 -11.36 -7.73
C THR A 119 8.37 -11.61 -7.36
N GLU A 120 8.74 -12.87 -7.26
CA GLU A 120 10.09 -13.31 -6.92
C GLU A 120 10.59 -14.25 -8.02
N ARG A 121 11.68 -13.86 -8.68
CA ARG A 121 12.13 -14.50 -9.93
C ARG A 121 12.84 -15.85 -9.72
N TYR A 122 13.33 -16.13 -8.51
CA TYR A 122 14.21 -17.27 -8.24
C TYR A 122 13.41 -18.53 -7.89
N THR A 123 12.34 -18.36 -7.15
CA THR A 123 11.38 -19.37 -6.69
C THR A 123 10.09 -19.35 -7.50
N GLY A 124 9.81 -18.25 -8.23
CA GLY A 124 8.53 -18.04 -8.91
C GLY A 124 7.39 -17.66 -7.96
N ALA A 125 7.69 -17.41 -6.68
CA ALA A 125 6.69 -17.02 -5.70
C ALA A 125 6.03 -15.68 -6.10
N MET A 126 4.72 -15.60 -5.90
CA MET A 126 3.92 -14.45 -6.24
C MET A 126 2.84 -14.22 -5.19
N LYS A 127 2.64 -12.96 -4.79
CA LYS A 127 1.52 -12.53 -3.96
C LYS A 127 0.98 -11.20 -4.47
N GLU A 128 -0.31 -10.96 -4.27
CA GLU A 128 -0.96 -9.70 -4.63
C GLU A 128 -1.94 -9.25 -3.56
N LYS A 129 -2.20 -7.94 -3.52
CA LYS A 129 -3.15 -7.33 -2.60
C LYS A 129 -3.92 -6.20 -3.27
N ASN A 130 -5.24 -6.25 -3.11
CA ASN A 130 -6.15 -5.23 -3.60
C ASN A 130 -6.27 -4.10 -2.57
N ILE A 131 -6.11 -2.87 -3.03
CA ILE A 131 -6.16 -1.65 -2.23
C ILE A 131 -7.20 -0.73 -2.84
N THR A 132 -8.20 -0.35 -2.04
CA THR A 132 -9.20 0.65 -2.42
C THR A 132 -8.68 2.03 -2.06
N LEU A 133 -8.48 2.90 -3.06
CA LEU A 133 -8.21 4.31 -2.86
C LEU A 133 -9.51 5.11 -2.93
N ARG A 134 -9.86 5.81 -1.85
CA ARG A 134 -10.88 6.85 -1.84
C ARG A 134 -10.22 8.21 -1.92
N VAL A 135 -10.76 9.08 -2.77
CA VAL A 135 -10.35 10.48 -2.84
C VAL A 135 -11.47 11.32 -2.26
N GLU A 136 -11.12 12.19 -1.32
CA GLU A 136 -12.05 13.02 -0.56
C GLU A 136 -11.81 14.50 -0.85
N LEU A 137 -12.90 15.27 -0.90
CA LEU A 137 -12.82 16.71 -1.00
C LEU A 137 -12.55 17.27 0.40
N ILE A 138 -11.48 18.06 0.56
CA ILE A 138 -11.45 18.98 1.70
C ILE A 138 -12.54 20.00 1.41
N SER A 139 -13.65 19.90 2.13
CA SER A 139 -14.62 20.98 2.19
C SER A 139 -13.88 22.24 2.62
N ARG A 140 -13.76 23.23 1.72
CA ARG A 140 -13.19 24.56 2.02
C ARG A 140 -13.99 25.29 3.11
N PHE A 141 -15.11 24.73 3.57
CA PHE A 141 -15.97 25.29 4.61
C PHE A 141 -15.53 24.96 6.05
N ASN A 142 -14.44 24.20 6.25
CA ASN A 142 -13.96 23.86 7.60
C ASN A 142 -12.93 24.86 8.18
N THR A 143 -12.53 25.91 7.46
CA THR A 143 -11.65 26.97 8.00
C THR A 143 -12.44 27.95 8.87
N THR A 144 -11.78 28.57 9.86
CA THR A 144 -12.39 29.57 10.75
C THR A 144 -12.99 30.73 9.94
N GLU A 145 -12.28 31.23 8.92
CA GLU A 145 -12.80 32.25 8.00
C GLU A 145 -14.04 31.80 7.23
N ALA A 146 -14.10 30.54 6.78
CA ALA A 146 -15.27 30.05 6.06
C ALA A 146 -16.47 29.79 6.99
N LYS A 147 -16.23 29.42 8.26
CA LYS A 147 -17.26 29.36 9.31
C LYS A 147 -17.81 30.75 9.62
N GLU A 148 -16.94 31.75 9.75
CA GLU A 148 -17.32 33.15 9.98
C GLU A 148 -18.10 33.72 8.79
N LYS A 149 -17.64 33.47 7.56
CA LYS A 149 -18.34 33.89 6.34
C LYS A 149 -19.70 33.21 6.18
N LYS A 150 -19.82 31.92 6.53
CA LYS A 150 -21.09 31.21 6.56
C LYS A 150 -22.05 31.80 7.61
N ALA A 151 -21.55 32.09 8.82
CA ALA A 151 -22.35 32.70 9.87
C ALA A 151 -22.83 34.11 9.50
N LEU A 152 -22.00 34.90 8.81
CA LEU A 152 -22.37 36.22 8.29
C LEU A 152 -23.48 36.11 7.23
N MET A 153 -23.34 35.19 6.28
CA MET A 153 -24.31 34.98 5.20
C MET A 153 -25.67 34.49 5.73
N GLU A 154 -25.68 33.63 6.75
CA GLU A 154 -26.91 33.19 7.44
C GLU A 154 -27.58 34.32 8.24
N LYS A 155 -26.79 35.25 8.79
CA LYS A 155 -27.31 36.42 9.50
C LYS A 155 -27.96 37.43 8.55
N ASP A 156 -27.35 37.66 7.39
CA ASP A 156 -27.90 38.56 6.37
C ASP A 156 -29.23 38.07 5.80
N LEU A 157 -29.36 36.75 5.59
CA LEU A 157 -30.61 36.13 5.13
C LEU A 157 -31.75 36.29 6.16
N LYS A 158 -31.46 36.11 7.46
CA LYS A 158 -32.46 36.35 8.51
C LYS A 158 -32.87 37.83 8.60
N LEU A 159 -31.94 38.74 8.33
CA LEU A 159 -32.22 40.17 8.34
C LEU A 159 -33.08 40.59 7.14
N SER A 160 -32.90 39.97 5.97
CA SER A 160 -33.78 40.21 4.83
C SER A 160 -35.20 39.71 5.10
N ASP A 161 -35.34 38.52 5.69
CA ASP A 161 -36.64 37.95 6.04
C ASP A 161 -37.40 38.81 7.07
N GLN A 162 -36.69 39.41 8.03
CA GLN A 162 -37.29 40.33 9.00
C GLN A 162 -37.71 41.65 8.38
N LYS A 163 -36.91 42.22 7.48
CA LYS A 163 -37.28 43.44 6.75
C LYS A 163 -38.51 43.23 5.88
N GLU A 164 -38.63 42.07 5.23
CA GLU A 164 -39.77 41.76 4.37
C GLU A 164 -41.05 41.57 5.18
N LYS A 165 -40.97 40.85 6.31
CA LYS A 165 -42.09 40.75 7.27
C LYS A 165 -42.49 42.11 7.84
N GLY A 166 -41.52 42.98 8.13
CA GLY A 166 -41.77 44.34 8.61
C GLY A 166 -42.49 45.19 7.57
N LYS A 167 -42.14 45.09 6.28
CA LYS A 167 -42.86 45.77 5.20
C LYS A 167 -44.30 45.25 5.04
N GLN A 168 -44.52 43.94 5.15
CA GLN A 168 -45.85 43.33 5.05
C GLN A 168 -46.83 43.87 6.13
N LEU A 169 -46.32 44.18 7.32
CA LEU A 169 -47.10 44.72 8.44
C LEU A 169 -47.51 46.20 8.25
N ILE A 170 -46.77 46.98 7.47
CA ILE A 170 -47.02 48.43 7.28
C ILE A 170 -48.05 48.70 6.18
N ILE A 171 -48.24 47.75 5.25
CA ILE A 171 -49.15 47.89 4.09
C ILE A 171 -50.57 47.37 4.42
N GLY A 172 -50.76 46.81 5.62
CA GLY A 172 -52.01 46.14 6.03
C GLY A 172 -52.94 46.94 6.94
N ASN A 173 -52.81 48.28 7.02
CA ASN A 173 -53.63 49.14 7.89
C ASN A 173 -54.24 50.32 7.13
#